data_AF-A0A966FTJ2-F1
#
_entry.id   AF-A0A966FTJ2-F1
#
_cell.length_a   1.000
_cell.length_b   1.000
_cell.length_c   1.000
_cell.angle_alpha   90.00
_cell.angle_beta   90.00
_cell.angle_gamma   90.00
#
_symmetry.space_group_name_H-M   'P 1'
#
loop_
_entity.id
_entity.type
_entity.pdbx_description
1 polymer ?
#
loop_
_entity_poly.entity_id
_entity_poly.type
_entity_poly.pdbx_seq_one_letter_code
_entity_poly.pdbx_strand_id
1 'polypeptide(L)'
;MAGFVESNRFVVLGSVAIVMVGLMGSGFLLGDGLRRAKEADREVTVKGVSERDVTADIATWSIRFSDTGNDLASVQNSVDQQAQAVRKFFTDAGFKPSDFTDSDISLMRDQPRDAYGNPLPENLTVSRTIQLRTDDVMRARQAYAKQADLLRAGVE
;
A
#
# COMPACT_ATOMS: atom_id res chain seq x y z
N MET A 1 41.57 -52.86 74.58
CA MET A 1 40.65 -52.11 73.70
C MET A 1 41.36 -51.54 72.45
N ALA A 2 42.33 -52.24 71.85
CA ALA A 2 43.04 -51.76 70.64
C ALA A 2 42.70 -52.56 69.36
N GLY A 3 42.22 -53.81 69.48
CA GLY A 3 41.96 -54.69 68.33
C GLY A 3 40.63 -54.49 67.60
N PHE A 4 39.68 -53.72 68.15
CA PHE A 4 38.40 -53.42 67.46
C PHE A 4 38.52 -52.25 66.48
N VAL A 5 39.48 -51.35 66.70
CA VAL A 5 39.65 -50.13 65.90
C VAL A 5 40.29 -50.45 64.54
N GLU A 6 41.20 -51.42 64.46
CA GLU A 6 41.97 -51.71 63.24
C GLU A 6 41.13 -52.34 62.12
N SER A 7 40.19 -53.24 62.46
CA SER A 7 39.24 -53.82 61.50
C SER A 7 38.22 -52.78 60.99
N ASN A 8 37.81 -51.85 61.85
CA ASN A 8 36.92 -50.74 61.48
C ASN A 8 37.59 -49.69 60.58
N ARG A 9 38.93 -49.58 60.57
CA ARG A 9 39.63 -48.60 59.72
C ARG A 9 39.46 -48.90 58.23
N PHE A 10 39.49 -50.16 57.83
CA PHE A 10 39.25 -50.54 56.44
C PHE A 10 37.80 -50.25 56.01
N VAL A 11 36.83 -50.49 56.90
CA VAL A 11 35.42 -50.18 56.65
C VAL A 11 35.19 -48.67 56.55
N VAL A 12 35.84 -47.88 57.42
CA VAL A 12 35.79 -46.41 57.41
C VAL A 12 36.48 -45.84 56.17
N LEU A 13 37.61 -46.41 55.74
CA LEU A 13 38.29 -45.98 54.51
C LEU A 13 37.46 -46.31 53.26
N GLY A 14 36.80 -47.47 53.24
CA GLY A 14 35.90 -47.87 52.16
C GLY A 14 34.67 -46.96 52.06
N SER A 15 34.03 -46.62 53.19
CA SER A 15 32.88 -45.71 53.19
C SER A 15 33.26 -44.29 52.77
N VAL A 16 34.41 -43.77 53.22
CA VAL A 16 34.93 -42.48 52.79
C VAL A 16 35.25 -42.45 51.29
N ALA A 17 35.81 -43.54 50.74
CA ALA A 17 36.10 -43.63 49.30
C ALA A 17 34.80 -43.59 48.46
N ILE A 18 33.76 -44.31 48.88
CA ILE A 18 32.45 -44.30 48.19
C ILE A 18 31.84 -42.90 48.22
N VAL A 19 31.91 -42.21 49.37
CA VAL A 19 31.41 -40.83 49.51
C VAL A 19 32.20 -39.88 48.61
N MET A 20 33.53 -39.99 48.55
CA MET A 20 34.35 -39.16 47.66
C MET A 20 33.99 -39.36 46.19
N VAL A 21 33.83 -40.60 45.74
CA VAL A 21 33.44 -40.91 44.35
C VAL A 21 32.03 -40.38 44.07
N GLY A 22 31.11 -40.50 45.02
CA GLY A 22 29.76 -39.94 44.90
C GLY A 22 29.76 -38.42 44.76
N LEU A 23 30.58 -37.71 45.56
CA LEU A 23 30.72 -36.26 45.49
C LEU A 23 31.39 -35.79 44.20
N MET A 24 32.40 -36.53 43.71
CA MET A 24 33.02 -36.23 42.41
C MET A 24 32.05 -36.44 41.25
N GLY A 25 31.30 -37.54 41.27
CA GLY A 25 30.29 -37.85 40.25
C GLY A 25 29.16 -36.84 40.23
N SER A 26 28.65 -36.42 41.40
CA SER A 26 27.58 -35.43 41.48
C SER A 26 28.04 -34.05 41.00
N GLY A 27 29.26 -33.61 41.37
CA GLY A 27 29.84 -32.36 40.90
C GLY A 27 30.02 -32.33 39.38
N PHE A 28 30.46 -33.44 38.79
CA PHE A 28 30.61 -33.56 37.34
C PHE A 28 29.27 -33.51 36.60
N LEU A 29 28.27 -34.29 37.04
CA LEU A 29 26.95 -34.33 36.42
C LEU A 29 26.22 -32.98 36.50
N LEU A 30 26.33 -32.28 37.64
CA LEU A 30 25.77 -30.94 37.78
C LEU A 30 26.47 -29.93 36.87
N GLY A 31 27.81 -29.97 36.78
CA GLY A 31 28.58 -29.08 35.90
C GLY A 31 28.24 -29.27 34.42
N ASP A 32 28.12 -30.53 33.99
CA ASP A 32 27.74 -30.88 32.61
C ASP A 32 26.27 -30.50 32.33
N GLY A 33 25.36 -30.77 33.27
CA GLY A 33 23.95 -30.39 33.16
C GLY A 33 23.74 -28.88 33.01
N LEU A 34 24.46 -28.08 33.80
CA LEU A 34 24.41 -26.61 33.71
C LEU A 34 24.99 -26.09 32.38
N ARG A 35 26.06 -26.71 31.87
CA ARG A 35 26.62 -26.37 30.55
C ARG A 35 25.63 -26.65 29.43
N ARG A 36 25.01 -27.83 29.41
CA ARG A 36 24.01 -28.21 28.41
C ARG A 36 22.76 -27.33 28.48
N ALA A 37 22.30 -26.99 29.67
CA ALA A 37 21.18 -26.06 29.85
C ALA A 37 21.48 -24.68 29.23
N LYS A 38 22.71 -24.18 29.40
CA LYS A 38 23.13 -22.90 28.80
C LYS A 38 23.33 -22.96 27.28
N GLU A 39 23.70 -24.11 26.74
CA GLU A 39 23.83 -24.31 25.30
C GLU A 39 22.46 -24.38 24.59
N ALA A 40 21.41 -24.80 25.30
CA ALA A 40 20.04 -24.85 24.78
C ALA A 40 19.39 -23.47 24.58
N ASP A 41 19.92 -22.40 25.19
CA ASP A 41 19.40 -21.02 25.10
C ASP A 41 19.80 -20.29 23.80
N ARG A 42 20.43 -20.98 22.84
CA ARG A 42 20.83 -20.37 21.56
C ARG A 42 19.64 -20.32 20.60
N GLU A 43 18.89 -19.23 20.65
CA GLU A 43 17.84 -18.93 19.68
C GLU A 43 18.34 -17.95 18.60
N VAL A 44 17.98 -18.20 17.34
CA VAL A 44 18.15 -17.25 16.24
C VAL A 44 16.78 -16.84 15.76
N THR A 45 16.34 -15.64 16.13
CA THR A 45 15.10 -15.06 15.62
C THR A 45 15.38 -14.40 14.28
N VAL A 46 14.94 -15.05 13.19
CA VAL A 46 14.97 -14.46 11.84
C VAL A 46 13.67 -13.76 11.54
N LYS A 47 13.75 -12.57 10.93
CA LYS A 47 12.60 -11.90 10.31
C LYS A 47 12.69 -12.15 8.82
N GLY A 48 11.78 -12.96 8.28
CA GLY A 48 11.55 -13.02 6.85
C GLY A 48 10.72 -11.81 6.44
N VAL A 49 11.21 -11.02 5.49
CA VAL A 49 10.38 -10.04 4.78
C VAL A 49 10.09 -10.60 3.39
N SER A 50 8.86 -10.42 2.91
CA SER A 50 8.49 -10.78 1.55
C SER A 50 7.75 -9.59 0.98
N GLU A 51 8.46 -8.81 0.17
CA GLU A 51 7.91 -7.71 -0.60
C GLU A 51 7.73 -8.17 -2.05
N ARG A 52 6.70 -7.64 -2.70
CA ARG A 52 6.44 -7.91 -4.11
C ARG A 52 5.87 -6.66 -4.75
N ASP A 53 6.46 -6.27 -5.87
CA ASP A 53 5.88 -5.29 -6.76
C ASP A 53 4.68 -5.92 -7.50
N VAL A 54 3.52 -5.31 -7.35
CA VAL A 54 2.30 -5.70 -8.06
C VAL A 54 1.84 -4.55 -8.94
N THR A 55 1.47 -4.88 -10.17
CA THR A 55 0.77 -3.94 -11.04
C THR A 55 -0.69 -3.92 -10.61
N ALA A 56 -1.31 -2.74 -10.58
CA ALA A 56 -2.74 -2.63 -10.30
C ALA A 56 -3.55 -3.39 -11.37
N ASP A 57 -4.65 -4.01 -10.95
CA ASP A 57 -5.55 -4.72 -11.87
C ASP A 57 -6.57 -3.79 -12.56
N ILE A 58 -6.77 -2.58 -12.02
CA ILE A 58 -7.75 -1.62 -12.51
C ILE A 58 -7.15 -0.21 -12.48
N ALA A 59 -7.35 0.53 -13.57
CA ALA A 59 -7.09 1.95 -13.64
C ALA A 59 -8.41 2.72 -13.75
N THR A 60 -8.49 3.83 -13.02
CA THR A 60 -9.59 4.79 -13.12
C THR A 60 -9.03 6.16 -13.44
N TRP A 61 -9.58 6.84 -14.43
CA TRP A 61 -9.20 8.20 -14.79
C TRP A 61 -10.43 9.04 -15.09
N SER A 62 -10.61 10.14 -14.34
CA SER A 62 -11.66 11.11 -14.58
C SER A 62 -11.10 12.36 -15.26
N ILE A 63 -11.71 12.75 -16.37
CA ILE A 63 -11.41 14.00 -17.08
C ILE A 63 -12.60 14.92 -16.86
N ARG A 64 -12.36 16.01 -16.14
CA ARG A 64 -13.32 17.10 -15.98
C ARG A 64 -12.94 18.21 -16.94
N PHE A 65 -13.95 18.76 -17.59
CA PHE A 65 -13.82 19.88 -18.51
C PHE A 65 -15.05 20.78 -18.40
N SER A 66 -14.89 22.04 -18.71
CA SER A 66 -15.94 23.04 -18.57
C SER A 66 -15.79 24.17 -19.56
N ASP A 67 -16.90 24.82 -19.87
CA ASP A 67 -16.88 26.07 -20.62
C ASP A 67 -17.76 27.11 -19.91
N THR A 68 -17.42 28.38 -20.09
CA THR A 68 -18.12 29.51 -19.48
C THR A 68 -18.48 30.56 -20.53
N GLY A 69 -19.74 30.99 -20.53
CA GLY A 69 -20.21 31.99 -21.47
C GLY A 69 -21.57 32.58 -21.10
N ASN A 70 -22.08 33.48 -21.95
CA ASN A 70 -23.29 34.25 -21.68
C ASN A 70 -24.57 33.58 -22.22
N ASP A 71 -24.42 32.56 -23.09
CA ASP A 71 -25.53 31.85 -23.72
C ASP A 71 -25.41 30.34 -23.46
N LEU A 72 -26.44 29.76 -22.84
CA LEU A 72 -26.46 28.35 -22.48
C LEU A 72 -26.28 27.43 -23.69
N ALA A 73 -26.89 27.76 -24.83
CA ALA A 73 -26.81 26.90 -26.01
C ALA A 73 -25.39 26.85 -26.57
N SER A 74 -24.70 27.99 -26.62
CA SER A 74 -23.29 28.06 -27.05
C SER A 74 -22.37 27.26 -26.12
N VAL A 75 -22.49 27.44 -24.81
CA VAL A 75 -21.68 26.75 -23.80
C VAL A 75 -21.97 25.24 -23.81
N GLN A 76 -23.24 24.84 -23.92
CA GLN A 76 -23.62 23.43 -24.01
C GLN A 76 -23.02 22.78 -25.27
N ASN A 77 -23.09 23.43 -26.43
CA ASN A 77 -22.51 22.92 -27.67
C ASN A 77 -20.99 22.78 -27.57
N SER A 78 -20.31 23.73 -26.93
CA SER A 78 -18.86 23.67 -26.68
C SER A 78 -18.49 22.47 -25.79
N VAL A 79 -19.18 22.31 -24.65
CA VAL A 79 -18.96 21.16 -23.76
C VAL A 79 -19.29 19.82 -24.45
N ASP A 80 -20.29 19.78 -25.33
CA ASP A 80 -20.60 18.59 -26.13
C ASP A 80 -19.50 18.27 -27.15
N GLN A 81 -18.87 19.29 -27.77
CA GLN A 81 -17.70 19.09 -28.63
C GLN A 81 -16.49 18.59 -27.85
N GLN A 82 -16.22 19.15 -26.67
CA GLN A 82 -15.17 18.69 -25.77
C GLN A 82 -15.41 17.24 -25.35
N ALA A 83 -16.65 16.87 -25.01
CA ALA A 83 -17.03 15.51 -24.68
C ALA A 83 -16.77 14.54 -25.85
N GLN A 84 -17.05 14.94 -27.09
CA GLN A 84 -16.72 14.14 -28.28
C GLN A 84 -15.22 14.00 -28.47
N ALA A 85 -14.44 15.06 -28.26
CA ALA A 85 -12.98 15.02 -28.33
C ALA A 85 -12.38 14.05 -27.29
N VAL A 86 -12.87 14.08 -26.04
CA VAL A 86 -12.46 13.15 -24.98
C VAL A 86 -12.80 11.71 -25.33
N ARG A 87 -14.04 11.44 -25.80
CA ARG A 87 -14.45 10.08 -26.22
C ARG A 87 -13.60 9.57 -27.39
N LYS A 88 -13.31 10.44 -28.35
CA LYS A 88 -12.44 10.13 -29.48
C LYS A 88 -11.02 9.83 -29.01
N PHE A 89 -10.46 10.62 -28.11
CA PHE A 89 -9.14 10.38 -27.54
C PHE A 89 -9.04 9.00 -26.88
N PHE A 90 -10.04 8.61 -26.07
CA PHE A 90 -10.05 7.28 -25.47
C PHE A 90 -10.19 6.16 -26.50
N THR A 91 -11.03 6.36 -27.52
CA THR A 91 -11.22 5.37 -28.59
C THR A 91 -9.95 5.22 -29.44
N ASP A 92 -9.30 6.33 -29.79
CA ASP A 92 -8.04 6.36 -30.55
C ASP A 92 -6.88 5.77 -29.72
N ALA A 93 -6.93 5.88 -28.39
CA ALA A 93 -6.02 5.21 -27.47
C ALA A 93 -6.29 3.70 -27.32
N GLY A 94 -7.40 3.19 -27.87
CA GLY A 94 -7.75 1.76 -27.91
C GLY A 94 -8.61 1.28 -26.74
N PHE A 95 -9.30 2.17 -26.02
CA PHE A 95 -10.30 1.78 -25.01
C PHE A 95 -11.67 1.53 -25.65
N LYS A 96 -12.44 0.62 -25.07
CA LYS A 96 -13.78 0.32 -25.57
C LYS A 96 -14.77 1.38 -25.10
N PRO A 97 -15.86 1.65 -25.84
CA PRO A 97 -16.92 2.55 -25.38
C PRO A 97 -17.57 2.15 -24.05
N SER A 98 -17.49 0.88 -23.67
CA SER A 98 -17.94 0.36 -22.37
C SER A 98 -17.05 0.78 -21.20
N ASP A 99 -15.80 1.17 -21.47
CA ASP A 99 -14.79 1.43 -20.45
C ASP A 99 -14.90 2.87 -19.94
N PHE A 100 -15.60 3.76 -20.64
CA PHE A 100 -15.78 5.14 -20.23
C PHE A 100 -17.25 5.57 -20.22
N THR A 101 -17.64 6.27 -19.16
CA THR A 101 -19.00 6.79 -18.97
C THR A 101 -18.99 8.28 -18.72
N ASP A 102 -20.07 8.94 -19.11
CA ASP A 102 -20.38 10.26 -18.59
C ASP A 102 -20.76 10.09 -17.11
N SER A 103 -20.07 10.79 -16.23
CA SER A 103 -20.16 10.58 -14.78
C SER A 103 -20.87 11.71 -14.06
N ASP A 104 -20.76 12.94 -14.55
CA ASP A 104 -21.37 14.11 -13.92
C ASP A 104 -21.56 15.25 -14.92
N ILE A 105 -22.67 15.98 -14.80
CA ILE A 105 -22.95 17.22 -15.54
C ILE A 105 -23.47 18.25 -14.53
N SER A 106 -22.82 19.41 -14.45
CA SER A 106 -23.25 20.51 -13.61
C SER A 106 -23.37 21.81 -14.39
N LEU A 107 -24.39 22.59 -14.05
CA LEU A 107 -24.60 23.94 -14.55
C LEU A 107 -24.49 24.89 -13.36
N MET A 108 -23.58 25.83 -13.45
CA MET A 108 -23.42 26.90 -12.48
C MET A 108 -23.77 28.23 -13.14
N ARG A 109 -24.55 29.04 -12.43
CA ARG A 109 -24.95 30.37 -12.84
C ARG A 109 -24.37 31.36 -11.86
N ASP A 110 -23.47 32.21 -12.33
CA ASP A 110 -22.85 33.25 -11.51
C ASP A 110 -23.27 34.64 -11.98
N GLN A 111 -23.67 35.48 -11.04
CA GLN A 111 -24.02 36.88 -11.29
C GLN A 111 -22.99 37.75 -10.55
N PRO A 112 -21.82 38.01 -11.15
CA PRO A 112 -20.81 38.83 -10.53
C PRO A 112 -21.33 40.25 -10.30
N ARG A 113 -20.76 40.94 -9.30
CA ARG A 113 -21.05 42.35 -9.00
C ARG A 113 -19.77 43.16 -9.09
N ASP A 114 -19.88 44.41 -9.52
CA ASP A 114 -18.75 45.34 -9.52
C ASP A 114 -18.40 45.80 -8.09
N ALA A 115 -17.33 46.59 -7.95
CA ALA A 115 -16.89 47.15 -6.66
C ALA A 115 -17.92 48.07 -5.98
N TYR A 116 -18.96 48.49 -6.70
CA TYR A 116 -20.05 49.35 -6.24
C TYR A 116 -21.35 48.57 -6.01
N GLY A 117 -21.35 47.24 -6.20
CA GLY A 117 -22.51 46.36 -5.99
C GLY A 117 -23.47 46.25 -7.18
N ASN A 118 -23.14 46.85 -8.34
CA ASN A 118 -23.96 46.74 -9.55
C ASN A 118 -23.77 45.35 -10.18
N PRO A 119 -24.85 44.71 -10.65
CA PRO A 119 -24.77 43.42 -11.31
C PRO A 119 -24.03 43.55 -12.66
N LEU A 120 -22.99 42.75 -12.84
CA LEU A 120 -22.30 42.52 -14.12
C LEU A 120 -23.04 41.44 -14.92
N PRO A 121 -22.76 41.26 -16.23
CA PRO A 121 -23.35 40.18 -17.02
C PRO A 121 -23.20 38.82 -16.34
N GLU A 122 -24.25 38.02 -16.45
CA GLU A 122 -24.30 36.70 -15.85
C GLU A 122 -23.41 35.73 -16.64
N ASN A 123 -22.59 34.96 -15.92
CA ASN A 123 -21.77 33.90 -16.49
C ASN A 123 -22.44 32.55 -16.24
N LEU A 124 -22.61 31.77 -17.30
CA LEU A 124 -23.05 30.38 -17.22
C LEU A 124 -21.85 29.49 -17.43
N THR A 125 -21.55 28.64 -16.46
CA THR A 125 -20.51 27.61 -16.55
C THR A 125 -21.18 26.25 -16.63
N VAL A 126 -20.93 25.50 -17.70
CA VAL A 126 -21.31 24.09 -17.79
C VAL A 126 -20.05 23.26 -17.60
N SER A 127 -20.09 22.32 -16.68
CA SER A 127 -19.00 21.37 -16.45
C SER A 127 -19.49 19.95 -16.67
N ARG A 128 -18.65 19.11 -17.27
CA ARG A 128 -18.91 17.69 -17.46
C ARG A 128 -17.69 16.87 -17.05
N THR A 129 -17.92 15.67 -16.52
CA THR A 129 -16.85 14.74 -16.16
C THR A 129 -17.05 13.41 -16.87
N ILE A 130 -16.06 12.96 -17.64
CA ILE A 130 -16.03 11.61 -18.23
C ILE A 130 -15.05 10.75 -17.44
N GLN A 131 -15.50 9.56 -17.03
CA GLN A 131 -14.70 8.62 -16.25
C GLN A 131 -14.38 7.38 -17.08
N LEU A 132 -13.09 7.09 -17.25
CA LEU A 132 -12.54 5.83 -17.74
C LEU A 132 -12.29 4.88 -16.57
N ARG A 133 -12.72 3.62 -16.72
CA ARG A 133 -12.42 2.49 -15.85
C ARG A 133 -12.03 1.29 -16.74
N THR A 134 -10.80 0.84 -16.61
CA THR A 134 -10.25 -0.23 -17.47
C THR A 134 -9.37 -1.19 -16.65
N ASP A 135 -9.29 -2.43 -17.12
CA ASP A 135 -8.36 -3.46 -16.67
C ASP A 135 -6.97 -3.31 -17.33
N ASP A 136 -6.86 -2.60 -18.46
CA ASP A 136 -5.58 -2.33 -19.13
C ASP A 136 -4.88 -1.10 -18.52
N VAL A 137 -4.25 -1.30 -17.36
CA VAL A 137 -3.52 -0.27 -16.62
C VAL A 137 -2.32 0.28 -17.41
N MET A 138 -1.67 -0.56 -18.21
CA MET A 138 -0.51 -0.14 -19.00
C MET A 138 -0.91 0.79 -20.14
N ARG A 139 -2.03 0.50 -20.82
CA ARG A 139 -2.61 1.39 -21.82
C ARG A 139 -3.12 2.68 -21.19
N ALA A 140 -3.77 2.61 -20.03
CA ALA A 140 -4.21 3.79 -19.28
C ALA A 140 -3.02 4.72 -18.99
N ARG A 141 -1.89 4.17 -18.54
CA ARG A 141 -0.66 4.93 -18.31
C ARG A 141 -0.10 5.57 -19.59
N GLN A 142 -0.12 4.86 -20.71
CA GLN A 142 0.33 5.39 -22.00
C GLN A 142 -0.58 6.52 -22.52
N ALA A 143 -1.89 6.35 -22.38
CA ALA A 143 -2.86 7.37 -22.73
C ALA A 143 -2.70 8.62 -21.85
N TYR A 144 -2.50 8.45 -20.55
CA TYR A 144 -2.25 9.56 -19.63
C TYR A 144 -1.02 10.39 -20.01
N ALA A 145 0.05 9.76 -20.49
CA ALA A 145 1.23 10.47 -21.00
C ALA A 145 0.93 11.39 -22.20
N LYS A 146 -0.17 11.13 -22.93
CA LYS A 146 -0.66 11.92 -24.06
C LYS A 146 -1.76 12.92 -23.70
N GLN A 147 -2.01 13.18 -22.41
CA GLN A 147 -3.07 14.10 -21.96
C GLN A 147 -2.95 15.52 -22.56
N ALA A 148 -1.75 15.96 -22.94
CA ALA A 148 -1.55 17.24 -23.62
C ALA A 148 -2.28 17.32 -24.97
N ASP A 149 -2.57 16.18 -25.61
CA ASP A 149 -3.32 16.11 -26.85
C ASP A 149 -4.79 16.54 -26.66
N LEU A 150 -5.35 16.33 -25.45
CA LEU A 150 -6.70 16.78 -25.11
C LEU A 150 -6.78 18.30 -25.06
N LEU A 151 -5.79 18.96 -24.45
CA LEU A 151 -5.72 20.43 -24.45
C LEU A 151 -5.62 20.97 -25.89
N ARG A 152 -4.83 20.31 -26.75
CA ARG A 152 -4.76 20.71 -28.18
C ARG A 152 -6.04 20.46 -28.95
N ALA A 153 -6.89 19.54 -28.48
CA ALA A 153 -8.22 19.29 -29.02
C ALA A 153 -9.29 20.24 -28.45
N GLY A 154 -8.92 21.22 -27.62
CA GLY A 154 -9.82 22.23 -27.07
C GLY A 154 -10.57 21.78 -25.81
N VAL A 155 -10.08 20.77 -25.10
CA VAL A 155 -10.63 20.33 -23.80
C VAL A 155 -9.96 21.12 -22.69
N GLU A 156 -10.74 21.90 -21.93
CA GLU A 156 -10.26 22.83 -20.89
C GLU A 156 -10.97 22.65 -19.53
#